data_AF-A0A7W7LIY0-F1
#
_entry.id   AF-A0A7W7LIY0-F1
#
_cell.length_a   1.000
_cell.length_b   1.000
_cell.length_c   1.000
_cell.angle_alpha   90.00
_cell.angle_beta   90.00
_cell.angle_gamma   90.00
#
_symmetry.space_group_name_H-M   'P 1'
#
loop_
_entity.id
_entity.type
_entity.pdbx_description
1 polymer ?
#
loop_
_entity_poly.entity_id
_entity_poly.type
_entity_poly.pdbx_seq_one_letter_code
_entity_poly.pdbx_strand_id
1 'polypeptide(L)' 'MPVIAPGNDTPPRGPADTPIFEALAARWAAAGRSVPCRDDEEWALLAERIPWPDR' A
#
# COMPACT_ATOMS: atom_id res chain seq x y z
N MET A 1 -12.66 39.19 9.58
CA MET A 1 -12.30 37.95 8.87
C MET A 1 -11.74 36.99 9.91
N PRO A 2 -12.40 35.87 10.25
CA PRO A 2 -11.83 34.91 11.19
C PRO A 2 -10.79 34.05 10.47
N VAL A 3 -9.63 33.88 11.12
CA VAL A 3 -8.48 33.13 10.63
C VAL A 3 -8.69 31.66 11.04
N ILE A 4 -8.80 30.76 10.06
CA ILE A 4 -8.92 29.32 10.32
C ILE A 4 -7.53 28.80 10.72
N ALA A 5 -7.37 28.38 11.98
CA ALA A 5 -6.17 27.68 12.41
C ALA A 5 -6.05 26.35 11.65
N PRO A 6 -4.85 25.93 11.21
CA PRO A 6 -4.69 24.62 10.58
C PRO A 6 -5.09 23.54 11.59
N GLY A 7 -6.14 22.80 11.26
CA GLY A 7 -6.58 21.65 12.03
C GLY A 7 -5.42 20.68 12.16
N ASN A 8 -5.10 20.30 13.38
CA ASN A 8 -4.10 19.29 13.67
C ASN A 8 -4.71 17.92 13.30
N ASP A 9 -4.76 17.62 12.01
CA ASP A 9 -5.29 16.38 11.41
C ASP A 9 -4.32 15.21 11.64
N THR A 10 -3.93 14.98 12.90
CA THR A 10 -3.27 13.73 13.24
C THR A 10 -4.36 12.68 13.40
N PRO A 11 -4.46 11.69 12.49
CA PRO A 11 -5.50 10.67 12.61
C PRO A 11 -5.37 9.95 13.95
N PRO A 12 -6.48 9.64 14.64
CA PRO A 12 -6.43 8.96 15.92
C PRO A 12 -5.70 7.63 15.77
N ARG A 13 -4.61 7.45 16.52
CA ARG A 13 -3.89 6.16 16.61
C ARG A 13 -4.77 5.18 17.37
N GLY A 14 -5.58 4.43 16.63
CA GLY A 14 -6.29 3.26 17.15
C GLY A 14 -5.33 2.15 17.60
N PRO A 15 -5.85 1.12 18.30
CA PRO A 15 -5.05 0.00 18.78
C PRO A 15 -4.24 -0.62 17.63
N ALA A 16 -3.02 -1.06 17.93
CA ALA A 16 -2.06 -1.64 16.99
C ALA A 16 -2.47 -3.07 16.56
N ASP A 17 -3.75 -3.25 16.26
CA ASP A 17 -4.25 -4.43 15.57
C ASP A 17 -3.72 -4.34 14.15
N THR A 18 -3.06 -5.41 13.71
CA THR A 18 -2.41 -5.62 12.42
C THR A 18 -2.91 -4.61 11.39
N PRO A 19 -2.07 -3.65 10.94
CA PRO A 19 -2.54 -2.47 10.23
C PRO A 19 -3.47 -2.95 9.13
N ILE A 20 -4.74 -2.55 9.19
CA ILE A 20 -5.90 -3.03 8.42
C ILE A 20 -5.61 -3.64 7.03
N PHE A 21 -4.59 -3.10 6.34
CA PHE A 21 -3.94 -3.64 5.16
C PHE A 21 -3.56 -5.11 5.22
N GLU A 22 -2.95 -5.62 6.28
CA GLU A 22 -2.54 -7.04 6.37
C GLU A 22 -3.75 -7.97 6.46
N ALA A 23 -4.76 -7.60 7.27
CA ALA A 23 -6.01 -8.36 7.35
C ALA A 23 -6.77 -8.36 6.02
N LEU A 24 -6.77 -7.20 5.33
CA LEU A 24 -7.36 -7.07 4.01
C LEU A 24 -6.60 -7.88 2.95
N ALA A 25 -5.27 -7.85 2.99
CA ALA A 25 -4.38 -8.63 2.13
C ALA A 25 -4.62 -10.13 2.31
N ALA A 26 -4.67 -10.62 3.55
CA ALA A 26 -4.97 -12.02 3.85
C ALA A 26 -6.34 -12.43 3.29
N ARG A 27 -7.36 -11.56 3.44
CA ARG A 27 -8.71 -11.83 2.93
C ARG A 27 -8.75 -11.91 1.40
N TRP A 28 -8.02 -11.04 0.70
CA TRP A 28 -7.95 -11.07 -0.76
C TRP A 28 -7.15 -12.26 -1.28
N ALA A 29 -6.04 -12.59 -0.63
CA ALA A 29 -5.27 -13.80 -0.96
C ALA A 29 -6.12 -15.07 -0.80
N ALA A 30 -6.88 -15.18 0.29
CA ALA A 30 -7.80 -16.30 0.51
C ALA A 30 -8.92 -16.38 -0.56
N ALA A 31 -9.28 -15.25 -1.16
CA ALA A 31 -10.25 -15.19 -2.25
C ALA A 31 -9.64 -15.40 -3.65
N GLY A 32 -8.34 -15.73 -3.73
CA GLY A 32 -7.61 -15.88 -5.00
C GLY A 32 -7.48 -14.57 -5.79
N ARG A 33 -7.58 -13.43 -5.11
CA ARG A 33 -7.44 -12.10 -5.73
C ARG A 33 -6.03 -11.58 -5.52
N SER A 34 -5.54 -10.79 -6.49
CA SER A 34 -4.30 -10.04 -6.36
C SER A 34 -4.38 -9.09 -5.17
N VAL A 35 -3.31 -9.07 -4.37
CA VAL A 35 -3.18 -8.18 -3.21
C VAL A 35 -2.47 -6.90 -3.66
N PRO A 36 -3.10 -5.72 -3.59
CA PRO A 36 -2.47 -4.45 -3.84
C PRO A 36 -1.25 -4.24 -2.94
N CYS A 37 -0.22 -3.60 -3.48
CA CYS A 37 1.06 -3.34 -2.81
C CYS A 37 1.85 -4.60 -2.42
N ARG A 38 1.41 -5.81 -2.79
CA ARG A 38 2.27 -6.98 -2.76
C ARG A 38 3.14 -6.95 -4.01
N ASP A 39 4.44 -7.10 -3.82
CA ASP A 39 5.37 -7.24 -4.94
C ASP A 39 4.98 -8.47 -5.76
N ASP A 40 4.81 -8.25 -7.05
CA ASP A 40 4.55 -9.31 -7.99
C ASP A 40 5.90 -9.83 -8.49
N GLU A 41 6.23 -11.05 -8.09
CA GLU A 41 7.50 -11.71 -8.41
C GLU A 41 7.69 -11.90 -9.92
N GLU A 42 6.60 -12.14 -10.66
CA GLU A 42 6.66 -12.26 -12.12
C GLU A 42 7.02 -10.92 -12.76
N TRP A 43 6.39 -9.84 -12.30
CA TRP A 43 6.74 -8.49 -12.74
C TRP A 43 8.16 -8.09 -12.36
N ALA A 44 8.64 -8.43 -11.15
CA ALA A 44 10.01 -8.16 -10.73
C ALA A 44 11.03 -8.86 -11.64
N LEU A 45 10.82 -10.15 -11.93
CA LEU A 45 11.66 -10.93 -12.84
C LEU A 45 11.64 -10.37 -14.27
N LEU A 46 10.49 -9.90 -14.75
CA LEU A 46 10.39 -9.29 -16.08
C LEU A 46 11.09 -7.92 -16.15
N ALA A 47 10.90 -7.10 -15.11
CA ALA A 47 11.53 -5.78 -15.02
C ALA A 47 13.06 -5.88 -14.92
N GLU A 48 13.59 -6.89 -14.24
CA GLU A 48 15.04 -7.15 -14.18
C GLU A 48 15.62 -7.60 -15.53
N ARG A 49 14.84 -8.33 -16.34
CA ARG A 49 15.32 -8.89 -17.62
C ARG A 49 15.37 -7.88 -18.75
N ILE A 50 14.59 -6.81 -18.68
CA ILE A 50 14.56 -5.77 -19.71
C ILE A 50 15.31 -4.55 -19.16
N PRO A 51 16.61 -4.39 -19.48
CA PRO A 51 17.31 -3.17 -19.14
C PRO A 51 16.56 -1.99 -19.77
N TRP A 52 16.34 -0.95 -18.98
CA TRP A 52 15.74 0.27 -19.50
C TRP A 52 16.60 0.76 -20.66
N PRO A 53 16.01 1.10 -21.83
CA PRO A 53 16.78 1.66 -22.91
C PRO A 53 17.51 2.90 -22.39
N ASP A 54 18.80 3.00 -22.73
CA ASP A 54 19.64 4.12 -22.29
C ASP A 54 18.89 5.44 -22.55
N ARG A 55 18.76 6.23 -21.49
CA ARG A 55 18.02 7.50 -21.49
C ARG A 55 18.70 8.55 -22.37
#